data_AF-A0A6L8A965-F1
#
_entry.id   AF-A0A6L8A965-F1
#
_cell.length_a   1.000
_cell.length_b   1.000
_cell.length_c   1.000
_cell.angle_alpha   90.00
_cell.angle_beta   90.00
_cell.angle_gamma   90.00
#
_symmetry.space_group_name_H-M   'P 1'
#
loop_
_entity.id
_entity.type
_entity.pdbx_description
1 polymer ?
#
loop_
_entity_poly.entity_id
_entity_poly.type
_entity_poly.pdbx_seq_one_letter_code
_entity_poly.pdbx_strand_id
1 'polypeptide(L)'
;MGQMVVVRNSISGTGTSIRDFASALGSKRQLKGIIHLESEFEIMGGSMLHEFMHLWMFDLEVIPTGFSGHWGFSSVGGVLGGFQREEFKTIGDGKYVAGDFSPQRAIKPVLYSELEMYLAGWIPPSDVPDVWVAEDGEFSLRELTEETLAECMITSGPNEGTLDGDCIMETDSDGNPIFTASKSSTWSIEQIIEKLGPRVPNHEHSQKEFRVAFIYLSDGIEPVTESRFDLTEFWIEQFTSNEPTPRWLNVEDEDSSEKISFYNFWEATRGIATMEAGNLQSFRR
;
A
#
# COMPACT_ATOMS: atom_id res chain seq x y z
N MET A 1 -0.75 0.54 12.74
CA MET A 1 -0.42 0.47 11.30
C MET A 1 1.09 0.57 11.13
N GLY A 2 1.62 -0.09 10.09
CA GLY A 2 3.03 -0.04 9.75
C GLY A 2 3.57 1.39 9.58
N GLN A 3 4.89 1.53 9.70
CA GLN A 3 5.57 2.79 9.45
C GLN A 3 6.94 2.57 8.81
N MET A 4 7.19 3.28 7.70
CA MET A 4 8.47 3.33 7.03
C MET A 4 9.31 4.54 7.41
N VAL A 5 10.55 4.28 7.85
CA VAL A 5 11.59 5.30 7.99
C VAL A 5 12.64 5.11 6.89
N VAL A 6 12.65 6.02 5.92
CA VAL A 6 13.67 6.04 4.85
C VAL A 6 14.99 6.57 5.40
N VAL A 7 15.99 5.70 5.49
CA VAL A 7 17.35 6.01 5.97
C VAL A 7 18.23 6.53 4.84
N ARG A 8 18.14 5.92 3.65
CA ARG A 8 18.96 6.29 2.49
C ARG A 8 18.16 6.19 1.21
N ASN A 9 18.19 7.26 0.43
CA ASN A 9 17.67 7.34 -0.92
C ASN A 9 18.64 8.10 -1.82
N SER A 10 19.03 7.47 -2.93
CA SER A 10 19.87 8.07 -3.97
C SER A 10 19.20 8.04 -5.35
N ILE A 11 17.89 7.82 -5.37
CA ILE A 11 17.07 7.69 -6.56
C ILE A 11 16.50 9.07 -6.90
N SER A 12 16.52 9.43 -8.17
CA SER A 12 15.86 10.64 -8.69
C SER A 12 14.72 10.26 -9.64
N GLY A 13 13.86 11.23 -9.96
CA GLY A 13 12.69 11.02 -10.80
C GLY A 13 11.52 10.35 -10.08
N THR A 14 11.48 10.47 -8.74
CA THR A 14 10.48 9.83 -7.86
C THR A 14 9.75 10.82 -6.95
N GLY A 15 10.01 12.13 -7.07
CA GLY A 15 9.49 13.14 -6.14
C GLY A 15 10.10 13.10 -4.74
N THR A 16 10.91 12.08 -4.42
CA THR A 16 11.53 11.92 -3.11
C THR A 16 12.87 12.66 -3.01
N SER A 17 13.12 13.29 -1.86
CA SER A 17 14.41 13.93 -1.59
C SER A 17 15.54 12.89 -1.50
N ILE A 18 16.69 13.21 -2.10
CA ILE A 18 17.93 12.46 -1.91
C ILE A 18 18.40 12.63 -0.45
N ARG A 19 18.70 11.52 0.24
CA ARG A 19 19.10 11.52 1.65
C ARG A 19 20.02 10.35 2.00
N ASP A 20 20.87 10.54 3.00
CA ASP A 20 21.74 9.50 3.56
C ASP A 20 21.97 9.76 5.05
N PHE A 21 21.11 9.16 5.90
CA PHE A 21 21.23 9.20 7.35
C PHE A 21 21.94 7.96 7.93
N ALA A 22 22.51 7.10 7.07
CA ALA A 22 23.04 5.81 7.50
C ALA A 22 24.18 5.94 8.53
N SER A 23 24.98 7.00 8.43
CA SER A 23 26.07 7.29 9.38
C SER A 23 25.57 7.61 10.80
N ALA A 24 24.44 8.30 10.92
CA ALA A 24 23.82 8.61 12.21
C ALA A 24 23.30 7.35 12.93
N LEU A 25 22.99 6.29 12.16
CA LEU A 25 22.54 5.00 12.67
C LEU A 25 23.67 3.95 12.78
N GLY A 26 24.93 4.38 12.64
CA GLY A 26 26.10 3.49 12.73
C GLY A 26 26.24 2.48 11.58
N SER A 27 25.43 2.61 10.52
CA SER A 27 25.50 1.72 9.36
C SER A 27 26.64 2.13 8.42
N LYS A 28 27.38 1.15 7.88
CA LYS A 28 28.38 1.34 6.81
C LYS A 28 27.73 1.68 5.44
N ARG A 29 26.64 2.44 5.44
CA ARG A 29 25.88 2.94 4.28
C ARG A 29 25.07 1.90 3.49
N GLN A 30 24.73 0.76 4.09
CA GLN A 30 23.95 -0.29 3.40
C GLN A 30 22.45 -0.26 3.74
N LEU A 31 22.06 0.32 4.88
CA LEU A 31 20.67 0.39 5.31
C LEU A 31 19.89 1.42 4.48
N LYS A 32 18.80 0.98 3.84
CA LYS A 32 17.91 1.83 3.02
C LYS A 32 16.74 2.38 3.82
N GLY A 33 16.16 1.57 4.69
CA GLY A 33 15.07 1.98 5.55
C GLY A 33 14.78 0.97 6.63
N ILE A 34 13.86 1.35 7.52
CA ILE A 34 13.37 0.55 8.63
C ILE A 34 11.85 0.56 8.53
N ILE A 35 11.24 -0.62 8.50
CA ILE A 35 9.79 -0.79 8.57
C ILE A 35 9.46 -1.28 9.97
N HIS A 36 8.60 -0.54 10.68
CA HIS A 36 8.01 -0.99 11.92
C HIS A 36 6.62 -1.53 11.61
N LEU A 37 6.33 -2.75 12.07
CA LEU A 37 5.01 -3.38 11.99
C LEU A 37 4.51 -3.62 13.41
N GLU A 38 3.21 -3.46 13.63
CA GLU A 38 2.60 -3.61 14.96
C GLU A 38 2.23 -5.06 15.27
N SER A 39 2.13 -5.92 14.24
CA SER A 39 1.87 -7.34 14.41
C SER A 39 2.48 -8.17 13.26
N GLU A 40 2.74 -9.45 13.51
CA GLU A 40 3.25 -10.36 12.46
C GLU A 40 2.27 -10.64 11.33
N PHE A 41 0.96 -10.44 11.54
CA PHE A 41 -0.03 -10.55 10.47
C PHE A 41 0.20 -9.51 9.36
N GLU A 42 0.71 -8.33 9.72
CA GLU A 42 0.99 -7.24 8.79
C GLU A 42 2.11 -7.58 7.78
N ILE A 43 2.89 -8.64 8.02
CA ILE A 43 3.93 -9.12 7.11
C ILE A 43 3.30 -9.54 5.78
N MET A 44 2.20 -10.32 5.82
CA MET A 44 1.46 -10.73 4.61
C MET A 44 0.22 -9.87 4.35
N GLY A 45 -0.33 -9.21 5.37
CA GLY A 45 -1.58 -8.44 5.31
C GLY A 45 -1.54 -7.14 4.48
N GLY A 46 -0.51 -6.94 3.66
CA GLY A 46 -0.34 -5.79 2.76
C GLY A 46 0.49 -4.65 3.35
N SER A 47 0.50 -4.46 4.66
CA SER A 47 1.25 -3.36 5.30
C SER A 47 2.74 -3.41 4.95
N MET A 48 3.37 -4.59 4.94
CA MET A 48 4.78 -4.69 4.54
C MET A 48 5.04 -4.22 3.10
N LEU A 49 4.14 -4.53 2.15
CA LEU A 49 4.24 -4.05 0.77
C LEU A 49 4.03 -2.53 0.71
N HIS A 50 3.00 -2.03 1.41
CA HIS A 50 2.68 -0.62 1.51
C HIS A 50 3.88 0.19 2.02
N GLU A 51 4.41 -0.18 3.20
CA GLU A 51 5.52 0.51 3.82
C GLU A 51 6.80 0.41 2.98
N PHE A 52 7.01 -0.71 2.31
CA PHE A 52 8.17 -0.84 1.43
C PHE A 52 8.08 0.10 0.22
N MET A 53 6.89 0.36 -0.31
CA MET A 53 6.68 1.28 -1.43
C MET A 53 7.11 2.72 -1.10
N HIS A 54 7.03 3.11 0.17
CA HIS A 54 7.48 4.42 0.62
C HIS A 54 8.98 4.68 0.43
N LEU A 55 9.79 3.66 0.10
CA LEU A 55 11.17 3.87 -0.39
C LEU A 55 11.25 4.76 -1.64
N TRP A 56 10.25 4.65 -2.52
CA TRP A 56 10.20 5.36 -3.79
C TRP A 56 9.14 6.46 -3.84
N MET A 57 8.25 6.51 -2.85
CA MET A 57 7.09 7.38 -2.87
C MET A 57 6.86 7.98 -1.48
N PHE A 58 7.12 9.27 -1.33
CA PHE A 58 6.87 9.99 -0.07
C PHE A 58 6.15 11.30 -0.31
N ASP A 59 6.44 11.95 -1.45
CA ASP A 59 5.97 13.30 -1.72
C ASP A 59 5.89 13.59 -3.22
N LEU A 60 5.01 12.85 -3.91
CA LEU A 60 4.77 13.08 -5.33
C LEU A 60 3.83 14.28 -5.52
N GLU A 61 4.21 15.46 -4.99
CA GLU A 61 3.40 16.70 -5.04
C GLU A 61 2.97 17.08 -6.47
N VAL A 62 3.70 16.60 -7.47
CA VAL A 62 3.41 16.87 -8.89
C VAL A 62 2.09 16.26 -9.34
N ILE A 63 1.63 15.19 -8.69
CA ILE A 63 0.29 14.63 -8.88
C ILE A 63 -0.54 15.08 -7.68
N PRO A 64 -1.49 16.01 -7.84
CA PRO A 64 -2.24 16.59 -6.74
C PRO A 64 -3.30 15.60 -6.25
N THR A 65 -2.90 14.52 -5.59
CA THR A 65 -3.84 13.51 -5.08
C THR A 65 -4.60 14.01 -3.85
N GLY A 66 -4.10 15.04 -3.17
CA GLY A 66 -4.62 15.53 -1.89
C GLY A 66 -4.17 14.71 -0.68
N PHE A 67 -3.41 13.63 -0.89
CA PHE A 67 -2.99 12.69 0.14
C PHE A 67 -1.46 12.51 0.13
N SER A 68 -0.78 13.13 1.09
CA SER A 68 0.68 13.04 1.21
C SER A 68 1.14 11.58 1.29
N GLY A 69 2.08 11.20 0.43
CA GLY A 69 2.62 9.84 0.37
C GLY A 69 1.69 8.79 -0.24
N HIS A 70 0.47 9.15 -0.66
CA HIS A 70 -0.55 8.20 -1.09
C HIS A 70 -1.25 8.63 -2.39
N TRP A 71 -2.00 7.70 -2.98
CA TRP A 71 -2.62 7.93 -4.28
C TRP A 71 -3.99 8.62 -4.21
N GLY A 72 -4.60 8.74 -3.04
CA GLY A 72 -5.81 9.52 -2.86
C GLY A 72 -6.94 9.09 -3.80
N PHE A 73 -7.67 10.07 -4.34
CA PHE A 73 -8.75 9.83 -5.31
C PHE A 73 -8.18 9.73 -6.72
N SER A 74 -7.40 8.68 -6.99
CA SER A 74 -6.81 8.44 -8.31
C SER A 74 -6.94 6.98 -8.78
N SER A 75 -6.85 6.82 -10.09
CA SER A 75 -6.88 5.52 -10.77
C SER A 75 -5.57 4.73 -10.69
N VAL A 76 -4.66 5.07 -9.76
CA VAL A 76 -3.40 4.33 -9.60
C VAL A 76 -3.66 2.92 -9.07
N GLY A 77 -4.58 2.77 -8.10
CA GLY A 77 -5.05 1.45 -7.64
C GLY A 77 -3.95 0.55 -7.09
N GLY A 78 -2.95 1.13 -6.42
CA GLY A 78 -1.77 0.42 -5.94
C GLY A 78 -1.79 0.12 -4.45
N VAL A 79 -0.63 -0.30 -3.92
CA VAL A 79 -0.46 -0.57 -2.48
C VAL A 79 -0.54 0.70 -1.64
N LEU A 80 -0.28 1.88 -2.21
CA LEU A 80 -0.44 3.17 -1.52
C LEU A 80 -1.82 3.82 -1.73
N GLY A 81 -2.79 3.08 -2.29
CA GLY A 81 -4.17 3.52 -2.45
C GLY A 81 -4.60 3.83 -3.88
N GLY A 82 -5.67 4.61 -3.99
CA GLY A 82 -6.42 4.79 -5.22
C GLY A 82 -7.43 3.68 -5.45
N PHE A 83 -8.00 3.67 -6.65
CA PHE A 83 -8.99 2.71 -7.11
C PHE A 83 -8.55 2.03 -8.41
N GLN A 84 -9.08 0.84 -8.65
CA GLN A 84 -8.91 0.12 -9.90
C GLN A 84 -9.79 0.75 -10.99
N ARG A 85 -9.26 0.84 -12.22
CA ARG A 85 -9.89 1.63 -13.29
C ARG A 85 -11.11 0.94 -13.90
N GLU A 86 -11.21 -0.38 -13.78
CA GLU A 86 -12.24 -1.22 -14.39
C GLU A 86 -13.65 -0.83 -13.96
N GLU A 87 -13.79 -0.39 -12.72
CA GLU A 87 -15.08 -0.03 -12.11
C GLU A 87 -15.29 1.49 -12.03
N PHE A 88 -14.33 2.28 -12.53
CA PHE A 88 -14.43 3.73 -12.53
C PHE A 88 -15.42 4.24 -13.58
N LYS A 89 -16.43 5.01 -13.15
CA LYS A 89 -17.44 5.60 -14.03
C LYS A 89 -17.79 7.02 -13.57
N THR A 90 -18.03 7.91 -14.53
CA THR A 90 -18.67 9.21 -14.26
C THR A 90 -20.18 9.04 -14.24
N ILE A 91 -20.85 9.46 -13.17
CA ILE A 91 -22.31 9.30 -13.02
C ILE A 91 -23.09 10.63 -13.17
N GLY A 92 -22.39 11.72 -13.48
CA GLY A 92 -22.97 13.05 -13.72
C GLY A 92 -22.77 14.01 -12.54
N ASP A 93 -22.99 15.31 -12.77
CA ASP A 93 -22.98 16.35 -11.73
C ASP A 93 -21.71 16.38 -10.84
N GLY A 94 -20.55 16.06 -11.42
CA GLY A 94 -19.27 16.01 -10.69
C GLY A 94 -19.13 14.81 -9.75
N LYS A 95 -20.02 13.81 -9.86
CA LYS A 95 -19.95 12.53 -9.14
C LYS A 95 -19.31 11.43 -9.99
N TYR A 96 -18.60 10.56 -9.28
CA TYR A 96 -17.89 9.41 -9.81
C TYR A 96 -18.17 8.20 -8.92
N VAL A 97 -18.05 7.01 -9.49
CA VAL A 97 -18.06 5.74 -8.77
C VAL A 97 -16.81 4.97 -9.13
N ALA A 98 -16.24 4.25 -8.16
CA ALA A 98 -15.12 3.34 -8.38
C ALA A 98 -15.19 2.16 -7.41
N GLY A 99 -14.87 0.97 -7.89
CA GLY A 99 -14.72 -0.22 -7.07
C GLY A 99 -13.32 -0.38 -6.49
N ASP A 100 -13.19 -1.23 -5.47
CA ASP A 100 -11.98 -1.44 -4.65
C ASP A 100 -11.19 -0.14 -4.40
N PHE A 101 -11.85 0.81 -3.75
CA PHE A 101 -11.31 2.15 -3.59
C PHE A 101 -10.86 2.40 -2.15
N SER A 102 -9.57 2.70 -1.97
CA SER A 102 -9.04 3.24 -0.72
C SER A 102 -8.05 4.39 -1.01
N PRO A 103 -8.32 5.63 -0.56
CA PRO A 103 -7.40 6.75 -0.78
C PRO A 103 -6.01 6.54 -0.17
N GLN A 104 -5.93 5.78 0.92
CA GLN A 104 -4.72 5.42 1.65
C GLN A 104 -4.81 3.94 2.04
N ARG A 105 -4.38 3.06 1.13
CA ARG A 105 -4.54 1.60 1.32
C ARG A 105 -3.51 1.06 2.30
N ALA A 106 -3.82 1.11 3.58
CA ALA A 106 -2.95 0.64 4.65
C ALA A 106 -2.81 -0.89 4.72
N ILE A 107 -3.97 -1.56 4.74
CA ILE A 107 -4.10 -2.98 5.09
C ILE A 107 -5.00 -3.60 4.04
N LYS A 108 -4.40 -4.03 2.93
CA LYS A 108 -4.97 -4.96 1.96
C LYS A 108 -3.85 -5.35 0.98
N PRO A 109 -3.42 -6.61 0.94
CA PRO A 109 -2.44 -7.05 -0.04
C PRO A 109 -3.03 -6.90 -1.45
N VAL A 110 -2.41 -6.02 -2.23
CA VAL A 110 -2.69 -5.84 -3.66
C VAL A 110 -1.36 -5.88 -4.42
N LEU A 111 -1.42 -6.05 -5.73
CA LEU A 111 -0.25 -5.90 -6.57
C LEU A 111 0.20 -4.44 -6.61
N TYR A 112 1.47 -4.20 -6.85
CA TYR A 112 1.93 -2.85 -7.18
C TYR A 112 1.31 -2.41 -8.52
N SER A 113 0.83 -1.18 -8.55
CA SER A 113 0.38 -0.53 -9.78
C SER A 113 1.55 -0.28 -10.74
N GLU A 114 1.27 -0.07 -12.02
CA GLU A 114 2.29 0.23 -13.03
C GLU A 114 3.06 1.52 -12.69
N LEU A 115 2.38 2.55 -12.17
CA LEU A 115 3.06 3.78 -11.75
C LEU A 115 4.00 3.51 -10.57
N GLU A 116 3.58 2.74 -9.56
CA GLU A 116 4.44 2.34 -8.45
C GLU A 116 5.65 1.52 -8.93
N MET A 117 5.43 0.57 -9.85
CA MET A 117 6.49 -0.23 -10.44
C MET A 117 7.47 0.62 -11.27
N TYR A 118 6.99 1.66 -11.97
CA TYR A 118 7.85 2.61 -12.67
C TYR A 118 8.71 3.41 -11.69
N LEU A 119 8.11 3.93 -10.61
CA LEU A 119 8.83 4.68 -9.57
C LEU A 119 9.88 3.80 -8.87
N ALA A 120 9.55 2.53 -8.62
CA ALA A 120 10.47 1.51 -8.13
C ALA A 120 11.59 1.18 -9.15
N GLY A 121 11.41 1.53 -10.42
CA GLY A 121 12.35 1.27 -11.51
C GLY A 121 12.29 -0.19 -11.96
N TRP A 122 11.10 -0.77 -12.05
CA TRP A 122 10.91 -2.16 -12.45
C TRP A 122 10.34 -2.31 -13.86
N ILE A 123 9.63 -1.29 -14.35
CA ILE A 123 9.06 -1.28 -15.71
C ILE A 123 9.45 0.01 -16.47
N PRO A 124 9.48 -0.01 -17.81
CA PRO A 124 9.67 1.19 -18.61
C PRO A 124 8.47 2.13 -18.50
N PRO A 125 8.64 3.43 -18.81
CA PRO A 125 7.52 4.38 -18.81
C PRO A 125 6.41 4.00 -19.81
N SER A 126 6.74 3.32 -20.91
CA SER A 126 5.76 2.87 -21.91
C SER A 126 4.68 1.93 -21.38
N ASP A 127 4.92 1.31 -20.24
CA ASP A 127 4.02 0.34 -19.62
C ASP A 127 3.12 1.00 -18.56
N VAL A 128 3.30 2.31 -18.31
CA VAL A 128 2.50 3.07 -17.34
C VAL A 128 1.30 3.70 -18.06
N PRO A 129 0.07 3.33 -17.69
CA PRO A 129 -1.12 3.95 -18.24
C PRO A 129 -1.29 5.38 -17.72
N ASP A 130 -2.09 6.17 -18.43
CA ASP A 130 -2.49 7.50 -17.96
C ASP A 130 -3.21 7.42 -16.61
N VAL A 131 -2.82 8.28 -15.68
CA VAL A 131 -3.40 8.35 -14.34
C VAL A 131 -4.43 9.46 -14.25
N TRP A 132 -5.69 9.08 -14.02
CA TRP A 132 -6.75 10.01 -13.65
C TRP A 132 -6.71 10.32 -12.16
N VAL A 133 -6.93 11.59 -11.79
CA VAL A 133 -6.88 12.11 -10.41
C VAL A 133 -8.01 13.10 -10.20
N ALA A 134 -8.75 12.94 -9.10
CA ALA A 134 -9.57 13.98 -8.51
C ALA A 134 -8.74 14.77 -7.49
N GLU A 135 -8.54 16.07 -7.74
CA GLU A 135 -7.62 16.89 -6.95
C GLU A 135 -8.18 17.26 -5.57
N ASP A 136 -9.50 17.31 -5.49
CA ASP A 136 -10.30 17.63 -4.32
C ASP A 136 -11.39 16.57 -4.09
N GLY A 137 -11.02 15.32 -4.30
CA GLY A 137 -11.93 14.18 -4.17
C GLY A 137 -12.44 14.02 -2.75
N GLU A 138 -13.76 13.82 -2.61
CA GLU A 138 -14.42 13.54 -1.33
C GLU A 138 -15.48 12.47 -1.51
N PHE A 139 -15.51 11.47 -0.63
CA PHE A 139 -16.59 10.47 -0.61
C PHE A 139 -17.93 11.14 -0.34
N SER A 140 -18.93 10.76 -1.12
CA SER A 140 -20.31 11.16 -0.87
C SER A 140 -20.85 10.38 0.32
N LEU A 141 -21.62 11.06 1.17
CA LEU A 141 -22.30 10.44 2.31
C LEU A 141 -23.79 10.30 2.00
N ARG A 142 -24.39 9.16 2.37
CA ARG A 142 -25.84 9.00 2.29
C ARG A 142 -26.53 9.79 3.39
N GLU A 143 -27.73 10.30 3.12
CA GLU A 143 -28.57 10.88 4.18
C GLU A 143 -29.05 9.77 5.12
N LEU A 144 -28.76 9.90 6.42
CA LEU A 144 -29.21 8.97 7.46
C LEU A 144 -30.51 9.45 8.11
N THR A 145 -31.44 8.52 8.32
CA THR A 145 -32.61 8.69 9.19
C THR A 145 -32.29 8.24 10.62
N GLU A 146 -33.13 8.60 11.61
CA GLU A 146 -32.98 8.11 13.00
C GLU A 146 -32.92 6.57 13.09
N GLU A 147 -33.62 5.87 12.19
CA GLU A 147 -33.66 4.40 12.13
C GLU A 147 -32.34 3.84 11.58
N THR A 148 -31.85 4.36 10.45
CA THR A 148 -30.57 3.92 9.85
C THR A 148 -29.34 4.36 10.63
N LEU A 149 -29.47 5.44 11.43
CA LEU A 149 -28.38 5.90 12.28
C LEU A 149 -28.02 4.83 13.32
N ALA A 150 -29.02 4.15 13.91
CA ALA A 150 -28.78 3.07 14.84
C ALA A 150 -28.09 1.86 14.19
N GLU A 151 -28.36 1.60 12.91
CA GLU A 151 -27.71 0.53 12.14
C GLU A 151 -26.23 0.80 11.91
N CYS A 152 -25.86 2.06 11.65
CA CYS A 152 -24.47 2.45 11.40
C CYS A 152 -23.66 2.71 12.67
N MET A 153 -24.22 2.56 13.87
CA MET A 153 -23.49 2.83 15.11
C MET A 153 -22.67 1.61 15.53
N ILE A 154 -21.34 1.77 15.54
CA ILE A 154 -20.42 0.81 16.15
C ILE A 154 -20.20 1.22 17.61
N THR A 155 -20.27 0.25 18.51
CA THR A 155 -19.94 0.44 19.93
C THR A 155 -18.50 0.01 20.19
N SER A 156 -17.61 0.99 20.35
CA SER A 156 -16.20 0.78 20.70
C SER A 156 -15.99 1.00 22.20
N GLY A 157 -16.60 0.11 23.00
CA GLY A 157 -16.51 0.15 24.46
C GLY A 157 -17.73 0.79 25.14
N PRO A 158 -17.73 0.88 26.49
CA PRO A 158 -18.95 1.15 27.26
C PRO A 158 -19.55 2.55 27.09
N ASN A 159 -18.86 3.51 26.47
CA ASN A 159 -19.31 4.90 26.36
C ASN A 159 -18.89 5.65 25.07
N GLU A 160 -18.40 4.96 24.03
CA GLU A 160 -18.04 5.60 22.76
C GLU A 160 -18.77 4.90 21.60
N GLY A 161 -19.67 5.63 20.95
CA GLY A 161 -20.34 5.20 19.73
C GLY A 161 -19.79 5.99 18.56
N THR A 162 -19.24 5.30 17.55
CA THR A 162 -18.77 5.91 16.31
C THR A 162 -19.61 5.39 15.15
N LEU A 163 -19.88 6.23 14.15
CA LEU A 163 -20.50 5.78 12.92
C LEU A 163 -19.50 4.91 12.15
N ASP A 164 -19.97 3.76 11.67
CA ASP A 164 -19.29 2.95 10.68
C ASP A 164 -19.15 3.75 9.39
N GLY A 165 -17.90 4.03 9.00
CA GLY A 165 -17.58 4.78 7.80
C GLY A 165 -18.17 4.14 6.54
N ASP A 166 -18.10 2.81 6.45
CA ASP A 166 -18.60 2.08 5.29
C ASP A 166 -20.12 2.13 5.21
N CYS A 167 -20.79 2.10 6.36
CA CYS A 167 -22.24 2.19 6.45
C CYS A 167 -22.79 3.55 6.02
N ILE A 168 -22.03 4.64 6.15
CA ILE A 168 -22.51 6.00 5.86
C ILE A 168 -22.12 6.50 4.47
N MET A 169 -21.28 5.78 3.73
CA MET A 169 -20.92 6.12 2.36
C MET A 169 -22.11 5.93 1.41
N GLU A 170 -22.28 6.86 0.47
CA GLU A 170 -23.18 6.68 -0.68
C GLU A 170 -22.53 5.66 -1.63
N THR A 171 -23.28 4.66 -2.08
CA THR A 171 -22.81 3.65 -3.03
C THR A 171 -23.73 3.56 -4.25
N ASP A 172 -23.22 3.01 -5.35
CA ASP A 172 -24.07 2.59 -6.46
C ASP A 172 -24.83 1.28 -6.13
N SER A 173 -25.55 0.74 -7.13
CA SER A 173 -26.30 -0.51 -6.99
C SER A 173 -25.43 -1.74 -6.74
N ASP A 174 -24.14 -1.66 -7.08
CA ASP A 174 -23.17 -2.76 -6.94
C ASP A 174 -22.41 -2.64 -5.60
N GLY A 175 -22.70 -1.62 -4.79
CA GLY A 175 -22.04 -1.36 -3.51
C GLY A 175 -20.74 -0.57 -3.63
N ASN A 176 -20.44 -0.03 -4.81
CA ASN A 176 -19.21 0.74 -5.03
C ASN A 176 -19.36 2.17 -4.50
N PRO A 177 -18.36 2.70 -3.77
CA PRO A 177 -18.43 4.03 -3.20
C PRO A 177 -18.52 5.13 -4.26
N ILE A 178 -19.40 6.09 -4.01
CA ILE A 178 -19.56 7.30 -4.81
C ILE A 178 -18.73 8.41 -4.18
N PHE A 179 -18.07 9.21 -5.01
CA PHE A 179 -17.33 10.38 -4.58
C PHE A 179 -17.54 11.55 -5.53
N THR A 180 -17.24 12.75 -5.05
CA THR A 180 -17.31 14.01 -5.79
C THR A 180 -15.93 14.59 -5.99
N ALA A 181 -15.77 15.42 -7.02
CA ALA A 181 -14.61 16.29 -7.18
C ALA A 181 -15.01 17.51 -8.02
N SER A 182 -14.56 18.71 -7.63
CA SER A 182 -14.77 19.90 -8.47
C SER A 182 -13.75 19.99 -9.59
N LYS A 183 -12.59 19.34 -9.43
CA LYS A 183 -11.52 19.30 -10.42
C LYS A 183 -10.93 17.90 -10.58
N SER A 184 -10.75 17.49 -11.82
CA SER A 184 -9.99 16.30 -12.18
C SER A 184 -8.97 16.57 -13.27
N SER A 185 -7.93 15.76 -13.30
CA SER A 185 -6.88 15.80 -14.31
C SER A 185 -6.45 14.38 -14.70
N THR A 186 -5.94 14.25 -15.92
CA THR A 186 -5.31 13.01 -16.40
C THR A 186 -3.84 13.31 -16.68
N TRP A 187 -2.97 12.47 -16.13
CA TRP A 187 -1.52 12.61 -16.20
C TRP A 187 -0.93 11.45 -16.99
N SER A 188 -0.26 11.75 -18.10
CA SER A 188 0.58 10.75 -18.77
C SER A 188 1.92 10.62 -18.05
N ILE A 189 2.60 9.50 -18.28
CA ILE A 189 3.93 9.27 -17.72
C ILE A 189 4.95 10.30 -18.20
N GLU A 190 4.83 10.81 -19.43
CA GLU A 190 5.69 11.85 -19.97
C GLU A 190 5.54 13.17 -19.21
N GLN A 191 4.32 13.53 -18.81
CA GLN A 191 4.07 14.73 -18.01
C GLN A 191 4.69 14.59 -16.61
N ILE A 192 4.61 13.41 -16.01
CA ILE A 192 5.25 13.11 -14.73
C ILE A 192 6.78 13.22 -14.86
N ILE A 193 7.35 12.64 -15.92
CA ILE A 193 8.80 12.70 -16.23
C ILE A 193 9.26 14.13 -16.49
N GLU A 194 8.47 14.95 -17.18
CA GLU A 194 8.80 16.35 -17.44
C GLU A 194 8.94 17.14 -16.13
N LYS A 195 8.13 16.81 -15.12
CA LYS A 195 8.16 17.48 -13.81
C LYS A 195 9.26 16.95 -12.88
N LEU A 196 9.45 15.64 -12.83
CA LEU A 196 10.35 15.00 -11.86
C LEU A 196 11.75 14.71 -12.41
N GLY A 197 11.91 14.78 -13.73
CA GLY A 197 13.00 14.14 -14.44
C GLY A 197 12.75 12.63 -14.63
N PRO A 198 13.54 11.98 -15.49
CA PRO A 198 13.45 10.53 -15.67
C PRO A 198 13.83 9.81 -14.38
N ARG A 199 13.24 8.63 -14.15
CA ARG A 199 13.65 7.73 -13.08
C ARG A 199 15.10 7.27 -13.31
N VAL A 200 15.98 7.61 -12.35
CA VAL A 200 17.40 7.19 -12.34
C VAL A 200 17.75 6.43 -11.06
N PRO A 201 18.34 5.22 -11.14
CA PRO A 201 18.55 4.41 -12.36
C PRO A 201 17.25 4.11 -13.14
N ASN A 202 17.32 3.74 -14.42
CA ASN A 202 16.11 3.34 -15.15
C ASN A 202 15.70 1.90 -14.77
N HIS A 203 14.70 1.35 -15.46
CA HIS A 203 14.23 -0.01 -15.21
C HIS A 203 15.26 -1.11 -15.51
N GLU A 204 16.22 -0.85 -16.40
CA GLU A 204 17.28 -1.82 -16.75
C GLU A 204 18.36 -1.93 -15.66
N HIS A 205 18.60 -0.84 -14.92
CA HIS A 205 19.70 -0.74 -13.97
C HIS A 205 19.27 -0.65 -12.50
N SER A 206 17.97 -0.58 -12.23
CA SER A 206 17.45 -0.53 -10.86
C SER A 206 17.58 -1.88 -10.16
N GLN A 207 17.78 -1.80 -8.84
CA GLN A 207 17.80 -2.94 -7.95
C GLN A 207 16.47 -3.70 -8.00
N LYS A 208 16.56 -5.03 -8.14
CA LYS A 208 15.43 -5.96 -8.11
C LYS A 208 15.58 -7.04 -7.04
N GLU A 209 16.78 -7.21 -6.50
CA GLU A 209 17.07 -8.17 -5.43
C GLU A 209 17.26 -7.40 -4.12
N PHE A 210 16.40 -7.64 -3.15
CA PHE A 210 16.41 -6.97 -1.86
C PHE A 210 16.78 -7.93 -0.75
N ARG A 211 17.40 -7.40 0.31
CA ARG A 211 17.68 -8.15 1.53
C ARG A 211 17.04 -7.44 2.70
N VAL A 212 16.35 -8.19 3.53
CA VAL A 212 15.65 -7.70 4.72
C VAL A 212 16.15 -8.48 5.94
N ALA A 213 16.15 -7.82 7.09
CA ALA A 213 16.36 -8.46 8.39
C ALA A 213 15.12 -8.18 9.24
N PHE A 214 14.51 -9.24 9.77
CA PHE A 214 13.40 -9.14 10.69
C PHE A 214 13.91 -9.13 12.12
N ILE A 215 13.43 -8.18 12.91
CA ILE A 215 13.75 -8.04 14.33
C ILE A 215 12.43 -8.09 15.08
N TYR A 216 12.25 -9.13 15.89
CA TYR A 216 11.08 -9.26 16.76
C TYR A 216 11.29 -8.46 18.04
N LEU A 217 10.39 -7.52 18.33
CA LEU A 217 10.43 -6.73 19.56
C LEU A 217 9.40 -7.28 20.55
N SER A 218 9.83 -7.56 21.78
CA SER A 218 8.98 -7.95 22.90
C SER A 218 9.21 -6.97 24.04
N ASP A 219 8.16 -6.66 24.79
CA ASP A 219 8.24 -5.83 25.99
C ASP A 219 8.94 -6.55 27.17
N GLY A 220 9.24 -7.84 27.00
CA GLY A 220 9.88 -8.69 28.01
C GLY A 220 9.00 -9.01 29.21
N ILE A 221 7.73 -8.59 29.20
CA ILE A 221 6.76 -8.90 30.26
C ILE A 221 6.35 -10.36 30.13
N GLU A 222 6.02 -10.78 28.90
CA GLU A 222 5.72 -12.17 28.57
C GLU A 222 6.77 -12.73 27.63
N PRO A 223 7.36 -13.91 27.92
CA PRO A 223 8.25 -14.58 27.00
C PRO A 223 7.53 -14.87 25.68
N VAL A 224 8.17 -14.53 24.56
CA VAL A 224 7.67 -14.92 23.24
C VAL A 224 7.70 -16.45 23.16
N THR A 225 6.56 -17.06 22.89
CA THR A 225 6.44 -18.51 22.82
C THR A 225 7.10 -19.04 21.55
N GLU A 226 7.58 -20.29 21.59
CA GLU A 226 8.13 -20.98 20.41
C GLU A 226 7.11 -20.97 19.25
N SER A 227 5.83 -21.21 19.55
CA SER A 227 4.76 -21.17 18.56
C SER A 227 4.58 -19.80 17.88
N ARG A 228 4.83 -18.70 18.59
CA ARG A 228 4.74 -17.34 18.04
C ARG A 228 5.94 -17.03 17.14
N PHE A 229 7.13 -17.52 17.53
CA PHE A 229 8.31 -17.45 16.67
C PHE A 229 8.13 -18.28 15.40
N ASP A 230 7.68 -19.52 15.51
CA ASP A 230 7.44 -20.40 14.35
C ASP A 230 6.43 -19.77 13.38
N LEU A 231 5.36 -19.15 13.91
CA LEU A 231 4.37 -18.44 13.10
C LEU A 231 4.97 -17.20 12.41
N THR A 232 5.83 -16.46 13.11
CA THR A 232 6.51 -15.29 12.53
C THR A 232 7.51 -15.71 11.45
N GLU A 233 8.32 -16.74 11.69
CA GLU A 233 9.23 -17.33 10.71
C GLU A 233 8.45 -17.80 9.48
N PHE A 234 7.33 -18.50 9.69
CA PHE A 234 6.43 -18.90 8.60
C PHE A 234 5.98 -17.72 7.74
N TRP A 235 5.50 -16.62 8.35
CA TRP A 235 5.09 -15.44 7.59
C TRP A 235 6.23 -14.76 6.84
N ILE A 236 7.43 -14.71 7.43
CA ILE A 236 8.63 -14.19 6.78
C ILE A 236 9.00 -15.05 5.56
N GLU A 237 8.97 -16.37 5.71
CA GLU A 237 9.24 -17.31 4.61
C GLU A 237 8.23 -17.15 3.48
N GLN A 238 6.93 -17.04 3.80
CA GLN A 238 5.90 -16.82 2.78
C GLN A 238 6.11 -15.48 2.05
N PHE A 239 6.38 -14.40 2.78
CA PHE A 239 6.54 -13.07 2.21
C PHE A 239 7.77 -12.95 1.31
N THR A 240 8.85 -13.64 1.65
CA THR A 240 10.13 -13.62 0.92
C THR A 240 10.27 -14.76 -0.10
N SER A 241 9.23 -15.58 -0.27
CA SER A 241 9.18 -16.63 -1.28
C SER A 241 9.22 -16.06 -2.70
N ASN A 242 9.85 -16.80 -3.62
CA ASN A 242 9.81 -16.55 -5.06
C ASN A 242 8.81 -17.48 -5.77
N GLU A 243 7.90 -18.08 -5.01
CA GLU A 243 6.82 -18.94 -5.49
C GLU A 243 5.47 -18.33 -5.11
N PRO A 244 4.39 -18.59 -5.85
CA PRO A 244 3.07 -18.08 -5.50
C PRO A 244 2.64 -18.42 -4.07
N THR A 245 1.92 -17.51 -3.41
CA THR A 245 1.36 -17.73 -2.08
C THR A 245 0.45 -18.97 -2.12
N PRO A 246 0.64 -19.96 -1.24
CA PRO A 246 -0.17 -21.16 -1.23
C PRO A 246 -1.67 -20.87 -1.15
N ARG A 247 -2.47 -21.50 -2.01
CA ARG A 247 -3.93 -21.29 -2.09
C ARG A 247 -4.66 -21.42 -0.75
N TRP A 248 -4.19 -22.27 0.16
CA TRP A 248 -4.82 -22.49 1.46
C TRP A 248 -4.64 -21.33 2.46
N LEU A 249 -3.70 -20.40 2.19
CA LEU A 249 -3.61 -19.14 2.93
C LEU A 249 -4.67 -18.15 2.48
N ASN A 250 -5.13 -18.26 1.24
CA ASN A 250 -6.18 -17.40 0.72
C ASN A 250 -7.53 -17.92 1.18
N VAL A 251 -8.31 -17.05 1.84
CA VAL A 251 -9.66 -17.38 2.27
C VAL A 251 -10.61 -17.05 1.13
N GLU A 252 -11.07 -18.09 0.45
CA GLU A 252 -12.20 -18.04 -0.45
C GLU A 252 -13.41 -18.61 0.31
N ASP A 253 -13.97 -17.84 1.24
CA ASP A 253 -15.25 -18.20 1.83
C ASP A 253 -16.36 -17.79 0.85
N GLU A 254 -17.07 -18.78 0.30
CA GLU A 254 -18.15 -18.60 -0.69
C GLU A 254 -19.32 -17.76 -0.14
N ASP A 255 -19.48 -17.70 1.19
CA ASP A 255 -20.52 -16.92 1.87
C ASP A 255 -20.01 -15.55 2.36
N SER A 256 -18.72 -15.26 2.21
CA SER A 256 -18.12 -13.96 2.56
C SER A 256 -17.94 -13.06 1.33
N SER A 257 -18.28 -11.78 1.45
CA SER A 257 -17.95 -10.77 0.43
C SER A 257 -16.46 -10.43 0.37
N GLU A 258 -15.67 -10.85 1.37
CA GLU A 258 -14.24 -10.52 1.50
C GLU A 258 -13.36 -11.72 1.17
N LYS A 259 -12.92 -11.79 -0.09
CA LYS A 259 -11.83 -12.68 -0.49
C LYS A 259 -10.51 -12.12 0.06
N ILE A 260 -9.94 -12.77 1.07
CA ILE A 260 -8.61 -12.43 1.56
C ILE A 260 -7.60 -13.18 0.68
N SER A 261 -6.99 -12.45 -0.26
CA SER A 261 -5.86 -12.96 -1.05
C SER A 261 -4.58 -12.37 -0.52
N PHE A 262 -3.61 -13.18 -0.13
CA PHE A 262 -2.28 -12.70 0.21
C PHE A 262 -1.39 -12.67 -1.04
N TYR A 263 -0.54 -11.65 -1.13
CA TYR A 263 0.52 -11.57 -2.13
C TYR A 263 1.85 -11.43 -1.40
N ASN A 264 2.80 -12.30 -1.73
CA ASN A 264 4.17 -12.10 -1.30
C ASN A 264 4.88 -11.03 -2.14
N PHE A 265 6.11 -10.68 -1.78
CA PHE A 265 6.84 -9.62 -2.48
C PHE A 265 7.08 -9.93 -3.97
N TRP A 266 7.37 -11.18 -4.30
CA TRP A 266 7.59 -11.59 -5.69
C TRP A 266 6.30 -11.48 -6.52
N GLU A 267 5.18 -11.97 -6.00
CA GLU A 267 3.87 -11.87 -6.66
C GLU A 267 3.42 -10.42 -6.82
N ALA A 268 3.53 -9.61 -5.77
CA ALA A 268 3.14 -8.20 -5.78
C ALA A 268 3.86 -7.41 -6.87
N THR A 269 5.10 -7.81 -7.21
CA THR A 269 5.92 -7.21 -8.26
C THR A 269 5.80 -7.92 -9.61
N ARG A 270 4.84 -8.83 -9.76
CA ARG A 270 4.60 -9.63 -10.97
C ARG A 270 5.83 -10.44 -11.39
N GLY A 271 6.59 -10.88 -10.39
CA GLY A 271 7.79 -11.68 -10.52
C GLY A 271 9.05 -10.92 -10.95
N ILE A 272 9.03 -9.59 -10.98
CA ILE A 272 10.18 -8.78 -11.41
C ILE A 272 11.22 -8.61 -10.30
N ALA A 273 10.81 -8.55 -9.04
CA ALA A 273 11.71 -8.34 -7.91
C ALA A 273 11.58 -9.46 -6.86
N THR A 274 12.65 -9.65 -6.10
CA THR A 274 12.77 -10.69 -5.08
C THR A 274 13.27 -10.09 -3.78
N MET A 275 12.93 -10.74 -2.67
CA MET A 275 13.41 -10.35 -1.34
C MET A 275 13.96 -11.58 -0.63
N GLU A 276 15.10 -11.44 0.03
CA GLU A 276 15.71 -12.47 0.86
C GLU A 276 15.73 -12.01 2.31
N ALA A 277 15.16 -12.80 3.21
CA ALA A 277 15.41 -12.67 4.65
C ALA A 277 16.74 -13.38 4.99
N GLY A 278 17.76 -12.62 5.39
CA GLY A 278 19.07 -13.20 5.72
C GLY A 278 19.10 -13.92 7.08
N ASN A 279 19.89 -15.00 7.19
CA ASN A 279 20.34 -15.62 8.45
C ASN A 279 19.25 -15.87 9.53
N LEU A 280 18.14 -16.52 9.19
CA LEU A 280 17.16 -17.00 10.19
C LEU A 280 17.78 -17.95 11.26
N GLN A 281 19.00 -18.45 11.04
CA GLN A 281 19.73 -19.27 12.02
C GLN A 281 20.11 -18.56 13.33
N SER A 282 19.90 -17.25 13.46
CA SER A 282 20.15 -16.51 14.71
C SER A 282 18.92 -16.24 15.57
N PHE A 283 17.69 -16.60 15.17
CA PHE A 283 16.53 -16.53 16.07
C PHE A 283 16.67 -17.47 17.29
N ARG A 284 17.55 -18.48 17.19
CA ARG A 284 17.78 -19.52 18.20
C ARG A 284 19.02 -19.32 19.09
N ARG A 285 19.52 -18.09 19.31
CA ARG A 285 20.64 -17.86 20.25
C ARG A 285 20.35 -16.81 21.31
#